data_AF-A0A958BW89-F1
#
_entry.id   AF-A0A958BW89-F1
#
_cell.length_a   1.000
_cell.length_b   1.000
_cell.length_c   1.000
_cell.angle_alpha   90.00
_cell.angle_beta   90.00
_cell.angle_gamma   90.00
#
_symmetry.space_group_name_H-M   'P 1'
#
loop_
_entity.id
_entity.type
_entity.pdbx_description
1 polymer ?
#
loop_
_entity_poly.entity_id
_entity_poly.type
_entity_poly.pdbx_seq_one_letter_code
_entity_poly.pdbx_strand_id
1 'polypeptide(L)' 'MMGSKLLDTTVLIDLSRGNSDAADFIDNALQSGTVLFVSIISAMELMVGCRNKVEVEKAKQLVS' A
#
# COMPACT_ATOMS: atom_id res chain seq x y z
N MET A 1 11.16 -17.32 6.43
CA MET A 1 11.65 -17.53 5.06
C MET A 1 11.74 -16.16 4.44
N MET A 2 12.92 -15.70 4.03
CA MET A 2 13.09 -14.36 3.45
C MET A 2 12.42 -14.36 2.07
N GLY A 3 11.37 -13.57 1.89
CA GLY A 3 10.59 -13.50 0.65
C GLY A 3 10.33 -12.06 0.24
N SER A 4 9.81 -11.88 -0.97
CA SER A 4 9.37 -10.58 -1.48
C SER A 4 7.91 -10.64 -1.89
N LYS A 5 7.14 -9.59 -1.61
CA LYS A 5 5.77 -9.42 -2.08
C LYS A 5 5.65 -8.10 -2.82
N LEU A 6 4.94 -8.13 -3.94
CA LEU A 6 4.44 -6.93 -4.60
C LEU A 6 3.03 -6.66 -4.06
N LEU A 7 2.80 -5.47 -3.53
CA LEU A 7 1.49 -5.09 -3.01
C LEU A 7 0.57 -4.72 -4.18
N ASP A 8 -0.61 -5.34 -4.18
CA ASP A 8 -1.70 -4.94 -5.07
C ASP A 8 -2.34 -3.64 -4.57
N THR A 9 -2.96 -2.90 -5.49
CA THR A 9 -3.63 -1.63 -5.18
C THR A 9 -4.78 -1.80 -4.19
N THR A 10 -5.44 -2.96 -4.16
CA THR A 10 -6.50 -3.24 -3.18
C THR A 10 -5.99 -3.20 -1.74
N VAL A 11 -4.83 -3.77 -1.46
CA VAL A 11 -4.20 -3.72 -0.13
C VAL A 11 -3.87 -2.28 0.26
N LEU A 12 -3.36 -1.49 -0.69
CA LEU A 12 -3.06 -0.07 -0.46
C LEU A 12 -4.33 0.76 -0.20
N ILE A 13 -5.42 0.48 -0.91
CA ILE A 13 -6.71 1.12 -0.70
C ILE A 13 -7.26 0.77 0.68
N ASP A 14 -7.24 -0.50 1.08
CA ASP A 14 -7.75 -0.94 2.37
C ASP A 14 -6.92 -0.36 3.53
N LEU A 15 -5.60 -0.33 3.39
CA LEU A 15 -4.71 0.35 4.33
C LEU A 15 -5.05 1.84 4.44
N SER A 16 -5.26 2.53 3.30
CA SER A 16 -5.63 3.96 3.29
C SER A 16 -6.96 4.27 3.98
N ARG A 17 -7.85 3.28 4.06
CA ARG A 17 -9.16 3.38 4.73
C ARG A 17 -9.10 3.01 6.21
N GLY A 18 -7.93 2.63 6.73
CA GLY A 18 -7.77 2.19 8.10
C GLY A 18 -8.32 0.78 8.35
N ASN A 19 -8.36 -0.09 7.34
CA ASN A 19 -8.73 -1.49 7.51
C ASN A 19 -7.64 -2.22 8.31
N SER A 20 -8.01 -2.78 9.46
CA SER A 20 -7.10 -3.50 10.36
C SER A 20 -6.46 -4.72 9.70
N ASP A 21 -7.19 -5.45 8.86
CA ASP A 21 -6.69 -6.69 8.25
C ASP A 21 -5.57 -6.38 7.25
N ALA A 22 -5.65 -5.24 6.56
CA ALA A 22 -4.61 -4.78 5.65
C ALA A 22 -3.36 -4.31 6.42
N ALA A 23 -3.55 -3.64 7.56
CA ALA A 23 -2.45 -3.24 8.44
C ALA A 23 -1.76 -4.49 9.02
N ASP A 24 -2.51 -5.42 9.57
CA ASP A 24 -2.00 -6.67 10.13
C ASP A 24 -1.27 -7.51 9.07
N PHE A 25 -1.77 -7.56 7.83
CA PHE A 25 -1.09 -8.23 6.72
C PHE A 25 0.30 -7.64 6.47
N ILE A 26 0.42 -6.32 6.45
CA ILE A 26 1.69 -5.61 6.23
C ILE A 26 2.63 -5.82 7.42
N ASP A 27 2.15 -5.62 8.64
CA ASP A 27 2.96 -5.76 9.85
C ASP A 27 3.51 -7.18 10.01
N ASN A 28 2.68 -8.20 9.78
CA ASN A 28 3.12 -9.60 9.81
C ASN A 28 4.17 -9.89 8.72
N ALA A 29 4.02 -9.32 7.52
CA ALA A 29 5.00 -9.49 6.46
C ALA A 29 6.34 -8.85 6.85
N LEU A 30 6.33 -7.63 7.37
CA LEU A 30 7.53 -6.93 7.82
C LEU A 30 8.22 -7.67 8.98
N GLN A 31 7.45 -8.13 9.98
CA GLN A 31 7.98 -8.92 11.10
C GLN A 31 8.61 -10.25 10.65
N SER A 32 8.08 -10.86 9.58
CA SER A 32 8.65 -12.09 9.02
C SER A 32 9.94 -11.89 8.20
N GLY A 33 10.38 -10.64 8.03
CA GLY A 33 11.50 -10.27 7.16
C GLY A 33 11.15 -10.31 5.67
N THR A 34 9.86 -10.24 5.32
CA THR A 34 9.43 -10.12 3.92
C THR A 34 9.63 -8.69 3.44
N VAL A 35 10.26 -8.53 2.27
CA VAL A 35 10.37 -7.22 1.62
C VAL A 35 9.09 -6.93 0.85
N LEU A 36 8.49 -5.77 1.12
CA LEU A 36 7.29 -5.29 0.43
C LEU A 36 7.68 -4.28 -0.66
N PHE A 37 7.13 -4.46 -1.85
CA PHE A 37 7.32 -3.57 -2.98
C PHE A 37 5.98 -2.98 -3.41
N VAL A 38 6.01 -1.75 -3.92
CA VAL A 38 4.89 -1.12 -4.63
C VAL A 38 5.32 -0.88 -6.07
N SER A 39 4.53 -1.37 -7.02
CA SER A 39 4.76 -1.08 -8.44
C SER A 39 4.39 0.37 -8.74
N ILE A 40 5.11 1.00 -9.66
CA ILE A 40 4.70 2.30 -10.20
C ILE A 40 3.28 2.28 -10.76
N ILE A 41 2.82 1.13 -11.29
CA ILE A 41 1.46 0.96 -11.78
C ILE A 41 0.44 1.05 -10.63
N SER A 42 0.66 0.32 -9.54
CA SER A 42 -0.21 0.36 -8.36
C SER A 42 -0.24 1.75 -7.71
N ALA A 43 0.91 2.43 -7.66
CA ALA A 43 0.97 3.82 -7.22
C ALA A 43 0.14 4.74 -8.13
N MET A 44 0.25 4.60 -9.46
CA MET A 44 -0.53 5.39 -10.41
C MET A 44 -2.02 5.12 -10.31
N GLU A 45 -2.45 3.86 -10.15
CA GLU A 45 -3.85 3.50 -9.93
C GLU A 45 -4.41 4.17 -8.66
N LEU A 46 -3.64 4.14 -7.56
CA LEU A 46 -4.02 4.81 -6.32
C LEU A 46 -4.16 6.33 -6.51
N MET A 47 -3.23 6.96 -7.24
CA MET A 47 -3.32 8.41 -7.55
C MET A 47 -4.54 8.74 -8.43
N VAL A 48 -4.81 7.94 -9.46
CA VAL A 48 -5.95 8.13 -10.37
C VAL A 48 -7.28 7.94 -9.64
N GLY A 49 -7.33 7.07 -8.64
CA GLY A 49 -8.52 6.86 -7.81
C GLY A 49 -8.85 7.99 -6.82
N CYS A 50 -7.93 8.94 -6.61
CA CYS A 50 -8.14 10.07 -5.70
C CYS A 50 -9.12 11.10 -6.29
N ARG A 51 -10.01 11.65 -5.46
CA ARG A 51 -11.04 12.62 -5.88
C ARG A 51 -10.54 14.06 -5.95
N ASN A 52 -9.46 14.35 -5.23
CA ASN A 52 -8.93 15.70 -5.09
C ASN A 52 -7.42 15.68 -4.78
N LYS A 53 -6.79 16.85 -4.87
CA LYS A 53 -5.35 17.00 -4.62
C LYS A 53 -4.93 16.60 -3.20
N VAL A 54 -5.80 16.79 -2.21
CA VAL A 54 -5.50 16.41 -0.82
C VAL A 54 -5.37 14.89 -0.69
N GLU A 55 -6.26 14.13 -1.34
CA GLU A 55 -6.19 12.68 -1.40
C GLU A 55 -4.93 12.20 -2.16
N VAL A 56 -4.58 12.86 -3.27
CA VAL A 56 -3.34 12.54 -4.02
C VAL A 56 -2.10 12.72 -3.15
N GLU A 57 -1.98 13.81 -2.39
CA GLU A 57 -0.82 14.01 -1.52
C GLU A 57 -0.75 12.98 -0.38
N LYS A 58 -1.90 12.58 0.18
CA LYS A 58 -1.95 11.49 1.16
C LYS A 58 -1.56 10.15 0.56
N ALA A 59 -2.05 9.85 -0.65
CA ALA A 59 -1.70 8.62 -1.36
C ALA A 59 -0.20 8.57 -1.66
N LYS A 60 0.43 9.70 -2.04
CA LYS A 60 1.89 9.75 -2.26
C LYS A 60 2.68 9.38 -1.02
N GLN A 61 2.28 9.89 0.14
CA GLN A 61 2.91 9.57 1.43
C GLN A 61 2.78 8.09 1.80
N LEU A 62 1.73 7.41 1.33
CA LEU A 62 1.51 5.99 1.59
C LEU A 62 2.46 5.08 0.81
N VAL A 63 2.89 5.52 -0.37
CA VAL A 63 3.70 4.72 -1.31
C VAL A 63 5.12 5.24 -1.51
N SER A 64 5.52 6.28 -0.76
CA SER A 64 6.83 6.92 -0.78
C SER A 64 7.84 6.28 0.18
#